data_AF-A0AAE1XHX5-F1
#
_entry.id   AF-A0AAE1XHX5-F1
#
_cell.length_a   1.000
_cell.length_b   1.000
_cell.length_c   1.000
_cell.angle_alpha   90.00
_cell.angle_beta   90.00
_cell.angle_gamma   90.00
#
_symmetry.space_group_name_H-M   'P 1'
#
loop_
_entity.id
_entity.type
_entity.pdbx_description
1 polymer ?
#
loop_
_entity_poly.entity_id
_entity_poly.type
_entity_poly.pdbx_seq_one_letter_code
_entity_poly.pdbx_strand_id
1 'polypeptide(L)'
;MTTKTPSISFQYSTLTKTNYDQWSIRIKAILDAHGLWNIVETRYDEPIDKGALSIAELAVLQIRKSGDQSALSIIYQGLDGKMFEKITNESKAKDAWDILKNSAVGVDNVRPSGSTRECAS
;
A
#
# COMPACT_ATOMS: atom_id res chain seq x y z
N MET A 1 -10.76 29.39 -26.34
CA MET A 1 -10.05 28.12 -26.63
C MET A 1 -10.12 27.27 -25.38
N THR A 2 -11.00 26.26 -25.34
CA THR A 2 -11.20 25.39 -24.17
C THR A 2 -10.21 24.24 -24.26
N THR A 3 -9.16 24.27 -23.44
CA THR A 3 -8.22 23.14 -23.33
C THR A 3 -8.92 22.00 -22.60
N LYS A 4 -9.39 20.99 -23.34
CA LYS A 4 -9.73 19.68 -22.77
C LYS A 4 -8.41 19.03 -22.35
N THR A 5 -8.06 19.16 -21.08
CA THR A 5 -7.01 18.34 -20.49
C THR A 5 -7.44 16.88 -20.63
N PRO A 6 -6.71 16.02 -21.35
CA PRO A 6 -7.04 14.61 -21.42
C PRO A 6 -6.90 14.05 -20.01
N SER A 7 -8.03 13.70 -19.39
CA SER A 7 -8.05 12.87 -18.20
C SER A 7 -7.52 11.50 -18.62
N ILE A 8 -6.25 11.23 -18.31
CA ILE A 8 -5.67 9.91 -18.51
C ILE A 8 -6.31 9.00 -17.47
N SER A 9 -7.42 8.36 -17.82
CA SER A 9 -7.92 7.24 -17.04
C SER A 9 -6.97 6.07 -17.29
N PHE A 10 -6.02 5.87 -16.38
CA PHE A 10 -5.17 4.70 -16.42
C PHE A 10 -6.01 3.48 -16.06
N GLN A 11 -6.55 2.80 -17.09
CA GLN A 11 -7.14 1.48 -16.92
C GLN A 11 -6.01 0.47 -16.85
N TYR A 12 -5.41 0.33 -15.66
CA TYR A 12 -4.54 -0.81 -15.41
C TYR A 12 -5.36 -2.09 -15.45
N SER A 13 -4.81 -3.17 -16.02
CA SER A 13 -5.41 -4.49 -15.85
C SER A 13 -5.48 -4.79 -14.35
N THR A 14 -6.69 -5.00 -13.84
CA THR A 14 -6.92 -5.33 -12.44
C THR A 14 -6.21 -6.64 -12.08
N LEU A 15 -5.71 -6.72 -10.85
CA LEU A 15 -5.12 -7.93 -10.31
C LEU A 15 -6.17 -9.04 -10.29
N THR A 16 -5.83 -10.16 -10.89
CA THR A 16 -6.58 -11.41 -10.83
C THR A 16 -5.70 -12.48 -10.18
N LYS A 17 -6.26 -13.68 -9.96
CA LYS A 17 -5.49 -14.80 -9.40
C LYS A 17 -4.33 -15.28 -10.27
N THR A 18 -4.29 -14.93 -11.56
CA THR A 18 -3.36 -15.53 -12.53
C THR A 18 -2.41 -14.54 -13.19
N ASN A 19 -2.51 -13.23 -12.89
CA ASN A 19 -1.71 -12.20 -13.56
C ASN A 19 -0.79 -11.42 -12.62
N TYR A 20 -0.53 -11.93 -11.41
CA TYR A 20 0.25 -11.20 -10.39
C TYR A 20 1.61 -10.72 -10.92
N ASP A 21 2.34 -11.53 -11.69
CA ASP A 21 3.64 -11.13 -12.23
C ASP A 21 3.52 -9.87 -13.11
N GLN A 22 2.58 -9.86 -14.06
CA GLN A 22 2.33 -8.72 -14.94
C GLN A 22 1.81 -7.50 -14.18
N TRP A 23 0.88 -7.72 -13.25
CA TRP A 23 0.33 -6.67 -12.39
C TRP A 23 1.42 -6.03 -11.53
N SER A 24 2.26 -6.85 -10.89
CA SER A 24 3.28 -6.38 -9.96
C SER A 24 4.36 -5.56 -10.66
N ILE A 25 4.77 -5.95 -11.88
CA ILE A 25 5.70 -5.16 -12.70
C ILE A 25 5.13 -3.76 -12.98
N ARG A 26 3.84 -3.67 -13.34
CA ARG A 26 3.19 -2.38 -13.65
C ARG A 26 3.05 -1.50 -12.41
N ILE A 27 2.54 -2.04 -11.30
CA ILE A 27 2.38 -1.27 -10.06
C ILE A 27 3.73 -0.81 -9.51
N LYS A 28 4.76 -1.66 -9.57
CA LYS A 28 6.14 -1.26 -9.22
C LYS A 28 6.61 -0.08 -10.07
N ALA A 29 6.49 -0.17 -11.39
CA ALA A 29 6.92 0.90 -12.29
C ALA A 29 6.23 2.25 -12.00
N ILE A 30 4.93 2.22 -11.65
CA ILE A 30 4.19 3.43 -11.25
C ILE A 30 4.73 3.95 -9.92
N LEU A 31 4.84 3.09 -8.89
CA LEU A 31 5.36 3.49 -7.59
C LEU A 31 6.78 4.06 -7.70
N ASP A 32 7.66 3.45 -8.50
CA ASP A 32 9.01 3.94 -8.78
C ASP A 32 8.98 5.31 -9.46
N ALA A 33 8.13 5.51 -10.47
CA ALA A 33 7.97 6.81 -11.13
C ALA A 33 7.49 7.93 -10.18
N HIS A 34 6.78 7.56 -9.10
CA HIS A 34 6.36 8.45 -8.03
C HIS A 34 7.36 8.52 -6.85
N GLY A 35 8.47 7.77 -6.88
CA GLY A 35 9.43 7.68 -5.76
C GLY A 35 8.89 6.98 -4.51
N LEU A 36 7.82 6.18 -4.66
CA LEU A 36 7.08 5.55 -3.58
C LEU A 36 7.46 4.07 -3.36
N TRP A 37 8.16 3.42 -4.31
CA TRP A 37 8.49 2.00 -4.18
C TRP A 37 9.28 1.69 -2.92
N ASN A 38 10.23 2.55 -2.54
CA ASN A 38 10.99 2.40 -1.30
C ASN A 38 10.08 2.36 -0.06
N ILE A 39 8.92 3.02 -0.06
CA ILE A 39 7.95 2.96 1.04
C ILE A 39 7.18 1.63 1.06
N VAL A 40 6.94 1.05 -0.11
CA VAL A 40 6.33 -0.28 -0.23
C VAL A 40 7.33 -1.39 0.05
N GLU A 41 8.63 -1.15 -0.13
CA GLU A 41 9.68 -2.12 0.18
C GLU A 41 10.09 -2.06 1.65
N THR A 42 10.26 -0.84 2.19
CA THR A 42 10.61 -0.60 3.59
C THR A 42 9.36 -0.35 4.40
N ARG A 43 9.05 -1.23 5.36
CA ARG A 43 7.90 -1.05 6.25
C ARG A 43 8.01 0.31 6.96
N TYR A 44 7.02 1.16 6.75
CA TYR A 44 6.86 2.39 7.52
C TYR A 44 6.18 2.07 8.85
N ASP A 45 6.96 2.10 9.92
CA ASP A 45 6.45 2.01 11.28
C ASP A 45 6.35 3.41 11.90
N GLU A 46 5.18 3.71 12.46
CA GLU A 46 4.93 4.97 13.13
C GLU A 46 5.61 4.95 14.51
N PRO A 47 6.43 5.96 14.87
CA PRO A 47 7.13 5.95 16.14
C PRO A 47 6.16 6.01 17.32
N ILE A 48 6.53 5.28 18.39
CA ILE A 48 5.73 5.12 19.60
C ILE A 48 5.57 6.45 20.34
N ASP A 49 6.65 7.23 20.43
CA ASP A 49 6.65 8.56 21.03
C ASP A 49 6.97 9.63 19.97
N LYS A 50 5.94 10.39 19.58
CA LYS A 50 6.09 11.53 18.67
C LYS A 50 6.50 12.81 19.38
N GLY A 51 6.34 12.90 20.70
CA GLY A 51 6.67 14.07 21.51
C GLY A 51 8.17 14.27 21.68
N ALA A 52 8.95 13.19 21.55
CA ALA A 52 10.42 13.22 21.59
C ALA A 52 11.08 13.68 20.28
N LEU A 53 10.30 13.90 19.20
CA LEU A 53 10.84 14.19 17.88
C LEU A 53 11.03 15.68 17.65
N SER A 54 12.14 16.01 16.98
CA SER A 54 12.39 17.35 16.43
C SER A 54 11.39 17.69 15.31
N ILE A 55 11.29 18.99 15.01
CA ILE A 55 10.47 19.49 13.88
C ILE A 55 10.87 18.83 12.55
N ALA A 56 12.17 18.63 12.33
CA ALA A 56 12.68 18.00 11.12
C ALA A 56 12.25 16.53 11.02
N GLU A 57 12.30 15.78 12.13
CA GLU A 57 11.85 14.39 12.19
C GLU A 57 10.34 14.28 11.99
N LEU A 58 9.56 15.19 12.59
CA LEU A 58 8.11 15.26 12.36
C LEU A 58 7.78 15.52 10.89
N ALA A 59 8.52 16.40 10.20
CA ALA A 59 8.34 16.64 8.77
C ALA A 59 8.62 15.38 7.93
N VAL A 60 9.72 14.66 8.22
CA VAL A 60 10.06 13.41 7.55
C VAL A 60 8.99 12.34 7.78
N LEU A 61 8.46 12.22 9.00
CA LEU A 61 7.37 11.29 9.29
C LEU A 61 6.10 11.60 8.52
N GLN A 62 5.73 12.88 8.40
CA GLN A 62 4.57 13.25 7.61
C GLN A 62 4.76 12.89 6.13
N ILE A 63 5.94 13.12 5.57
CA ILE A 63 6.27 12.73 4.18
C ILE A 63 6.15 11.21 4.00
N ARG A 64 6.70 10.42 4.93
CA ARG A 64 6.60 8.96 4.88
C ARG A 64 5.15 8.48 5.00
N LYS A 65 4.39 9.06 5.94
CA LYS A 65 2.97 8.74 6.13
C LYS A 65 2.15 9.08 4.88
N SER A 66 2.34 10.26 4.29
CA SER A 66 1.64 10.63 3.07
C SER A 66 2.03 9.73 1.91
N GLY A 67 3.32 9.39 1.78
CA GLY A 67 3.79 8.50 0.73
C GLY A 67 3.26 7.07 0.87
N ASP A 68 3.16 6.54 2.11
CA ASP A 68 2.54 5.24 2.38
C ASP A 68 1.07 5.21 1.95
N GLN A 69 0.31 6.26 2.27
CA GLN A 69 -1.09 6.37 1.85
C GLN A 69 -1.25 6.55 0.33
N SER A 70 -0.36 7.31 -0.31
CA SER A 70 -0.33 7.42 -1.78
C SER A 70 -0.01 6.09 -2.45
N ALA A 71 0.95 5.34 -1.91
CA ALA A 71 1.29 4.02 -2.43
C ALA A 71 0.13 3.03 -2.27
N LEU A 72 -0.53 3.03 -1.11
CA LEU A 72 -1.72 2.21 -0.86
C LEU A 72 -2.86 2.54 -1.83
N SER A 73 -3.09 3.82 -2.11
CA SER A 73 -4.08 4.27 -3.10
C SER A 73 -3.77 3.78 -4.52
N ILE A 74 -2.50 3.78 -4.94
CA ILE A 74 -2.08 3.24 -6.23
C ILE A 74 -2.32 1.72 -6.29
N ILE A 75 -2.00 1.00 -5.21
CA ILE A 75 -2.27 -0.44 -5.11
C ILE A 75 -3.77 -0.70 -5.28
N TYR A 76 -4.64 0.01 -4.56
CA TYR A 76 -6.10 -0.15 -4.65
C TYR A 76 -6.66 0.05 -6.05
N GLN A 77 -6.15 1.04 -6.80
CA GLN A 77 -6.56 1.27 -8.19
C GLN A 77 -6.23 0.10 -9.12
N GLY A 78 -5.25 -0.73 -8.74
CA GLY A 78 -4.86 -1.92 -9.47
C GLY A 78 -5.66 -3.17 -9.13
N LEU A 79 -6.66 -3.14 -8.24
CA LEU A 79 -7.35 -4.35 -7.77
C LEU A 79 -8.73 -4.53 -8.39
N ASP A 80 -9.13 -5.79 -8.56
CA ASP A 80 -10.55 -6.11 -8.70
C ASP A 80 -11.22 -6.12 -7.31
N GLY A 81 -12.56 -6.19 -7.28
CA GLY A 81 -13.30 -6.18 -6.01
C GLY A 81 -12.92 -7.32 -5.07
N LYS A 82 -12.60 -8.51 -5.61
CA LYS A 82 -12.25 -9.70 -4.80
C LYS A 82 -10.88 -9.56 -4.14
N MET A 83 -9.91 -9.01 -4.86
CA MET A 83 -8.56 -8.77 -4.33
C MET A 83 -8.55 -7.57 -3.38
N PHE A 84 -9.40 -6.56 -3.62
CA PHE A 84 -9.59 -5.44 -2.70
C PHE A 84 -10.10 -5.90 -1.32
N GLU A 85 -11.13 -6.75 -1.28
CA GLU A 85 -11.67 -7.29 -0.04
C GLU A 85 -10.62 -7.99 0.84
N LYS A 86 -9.61 -8.64 0.24
CA LYS A 86 -8.54 -9.32 0.97
C LYS A 86 -7.65 -8.39 1.79
N ILE A 87 -7.49 -7.15 1.34
CA ILE A 87 -6.59 -6.17 1.96
C ILE A 87 -7.33 -4.98 2.57
N THR A 88 -8.66 -5.04 2.67
CA THR A 88 -9.48 -3.92 3.15
C THR A 88 -9.17 -3.50 4.60
N ASN A 89 -8.55 -4.40 5.39
CA ASN A 89 -8.16 -4.13 6.77
C ASN A 89 -6.74 -3.57 6.88
N GLU A 90 -5.99 -3.55 5.77
CA GLU A 90 -4.61 -3.09 5.76
C GLU A 90 -4.56 -1.57 5.61
N SER A 91 -3.83 -0.93 6.51
CA SER A 91 -3.65 0.52 6.52
C SER A 91 -2.29 0.95 5.97
N LYS A 92 -1.43 -0.02 5.62
CA LYS A 92 -0.04 0.17 5.18
C LYS A 92 0.16 -0.46 3.81
N ALA A 93 0.89 0.25 2.94
CA ALA A 93 1.12 -0.21 1.58
C ALA A 93 1.95 -1.51 1.53
N LYS A 94 2.94 -1.65 2.43
CA LYS A 94 3.77 -2.87 2.56
C LYS A 94 2.94 -4.11 2.87
N ASP A 95 2.08 -4.01 3.89
CA ASP A 95 1.30 -5.13 4.38
C ASP A 95 0.27 -5.57 3.33
N ALA A 96 -0.41 -4.61 2.70
CA ALA A 96 -1.27 -4.85 1.55
C ALA A 96 -0.52 -5.56 0.40
N TRP A 97 0.64 -5.04 0.01
CA TRP A 97 1.46 -5.62 -1.06
C TRP A 97 1.86 -7.08 -0.79
N ASP A 98 2.28 -7.38 0.45
CA ASP A 98 2.68 -8.72 0.86
C ASP A 98 1.52 -9.72 0.85
N ILE A 99 0.33 -9.31 1.32
CA ILE A 99 -0.87 -10.15 1.28
C ILE A 99 -1.22 -10.49 -0.17
N LEU A 100 -1.21 -9.49 -1.07
CA LEU A 100 -1.49 -9.71 -2.48
C LEU A 100 -0.47 -10.69 -3.09
N LYS A 101 0.83 -10.51 -2.81
CA LYS A 101 1.90 -11.41 -3.26
C LYS A 101 1.69 -12.83 -2.77
N ASN A 102 1.47 -13.02 -1.46
CA ASN A 102 1.29 -14.33 -0.86
C ASN A 102 0.05 -15.05 -1.42
N SER A 103 -1.03 -14.29 -1.61
CA SER A 103 -2.28 -14.83 -2.14
C SER A 103 -2.21 -15.27 -3.61
N ALA A 104 -1.28 -14.68 -4.39
CA ALA A 104 -1.05 -15.06 -5.77
C ALA A 104 -0.08 -16.23 -5.90
N VAL A 105 0.91 -16.33 -5.00
CA VAL A 105 1.89 -17.43 -4.98
C VAL A 105 1.31 -18.69 -4.30
N GLY A 106 0.07 -18.65 -3.81
CA GLY A 106 -0.58 -19.78 -3.14
C GLY A 106 -0.04 -20.06 -1.75
N VAL A 107 0.65 -19.09 -1.15
CA VAL A 107 1.07 -19.16 0.24
C VAL A 107 -0.09 -18.61 1.08
N ASP A 108 -1.04 -19.48 1.41
CA ASP A 108 -2.09 -19.22 2.41
C ASP A 108 -1.43 -19.04 3.79
N ASN A 109 -0.82 -17.88 4.01
CA ASN A 109 -0.34 -17.49 5.33
C ASN A 109 -1.55 -17.03 6.15
N VAL A 110 -2.21 -17.99 6.79
CA VAL A 110 -3.13 -17.73 7.90
C VAL A 110 -2.35 -17.03 9.00
N ARG A 111 -2.42 -15.70 9.03
CA ARG A 111 -1.97 -14.94 10.19
C ARG A 111 -3.16 -14.90 11.16
N PRO A 112 -3.02 -15.36 12.42
CA PRO A 112 -4.10 -15.25 13.38
C PRO A 112 -4.33 -13.77 13.65
N SER A 113 -5.52 -13.29 13.30
CA SER A 113 -6.07 -12.05 13.80
C SER A 113 -6.14 -12.13 15.33
N GLY A 114 -5.15 -11.55 15.99
CA GLY A 114 -5.03 -11.53 17.44
C GLY A 114 -4.58 -10.15 17.91
N SER A 115 -5.35 -9.11 17.56
CA SER A 115 -5.37 -7.89 18.37
C SER A 115 -6.23 -8.19 19.60
N THR A 116 -5.60 -8.78 20.63
CA THR A 116 -6.20 -8.78 21.96
C THR A 116 -5.77 -7.49 22.63
N ARG A 117 -6.70 -6.52 22.66
CA ARG A 117 -6.73 -5.55 23.75
C ARG A 117 -7.00 -6.37 25.01
N GLU A 118 -6.03 -6.45 25.90
CA GLU A 118 -6.30 -6.84 27.28
C GLU A 118 -6.13 -5.60 28.16
N CYS A 119 -7.29 -5.01 28.49
CA CYS A 119 -7.42 -4.12 29.63
C CYS A 119 -7.51 -4.98 30.91
N ALA A 120 -6.97 -4.41 31.99
CA ALA A 120 -7.19 -4.73 33.41
C ALA A 120 -6.33 -5.83 34.05
N SER A 121 -5.36 -5.41 34.85
CA SER A 121 -5.49 -5.41 36.32
C SER A 121 -4.59 -4.34 36.93
#